data_AF-A0A0M9VQM6-F1
#
_entry.id   AF-A0A0M9VQM6-F1
#
_cell.length_a   1.000
_cell.length_b   1.000
_cell.length_c   1.000
_cell.angle_alpha   90.00
_cell.angle_beta   90.00
_cell.angle_gamma   90.00
#
_symmetry.space_group_name_H-M   'P 1'
#
loop_
_entity.id
_entity.type
_entity.pdbx_description
1 polymer ?
#
loop_
_entity_poly.entity_id
_entity_poly.type
_entity_poly.pdbx_seq_one_letter_code
_entity_poly.pdbx_strand_id
1 'polypeptide(L)'
;MSTEESGAAPSKFVSQAELNDAQKRREKDIQDAYARIGEAPPEAPKEEAYDPRPLYERLQEAKAIQDEKLEEMFKLRNQFRGLDESESQFLADIEEARRKREWEKRREDASALEAFRKATVTKTTPAAPAVDKSTVPVIPKSKPRASLAKRKRDNALGIVRKTPGTPTEKPTKIPKSTEESENPTKDNKEAPDS
;
A
#
# COMPACT_ATOMS: atom_id res chain seq x y z
N MET A 1 71.33 -40.38 20.28
CA MET A 1 70.62 -40.53 18.99
C MET A 1 69.98 -39.20 18.70
N SER A 2 70.59 -38.42 17.81
CA SER A 2 70.12 -37.08 17.45
C SER A 2 69.07 -37.22 16.35
N THR A 3 67.86 -36.71 16.56
CA THR A 3 66.85 -36.57 15.50
C THR A 3 67.07 -35.23 14.83
N GLU A 4 67.49 -35.25 13.58
CA GLU A 4 67.69 -34.06 12.75
C GLU A 4 66.36 -33.36 12.49
N GLU A 5 66.28 -32.10 12.91
CA GLU A 5 65.17 -31.20 12.68
C GLU A 5 65.28 -30.65 11.25
N SER A 6 64.57 -31.30 10.32
CA SER A 6 64.45 -30.88 8.92
C SER A 6 63.65 -29.58 8.83
N GLY A 7 64.36 -28.45 8.71
CA GLY A 7 63.82 -27.11 8.45
C GLY A 7 63.30 -26.94 7.02
N ALA A 8 62.34 -27.77 6.61
CA ALA A 8 61.63 -27.61 5.34
C ALA A 8 60.44 -26.66 5.53
N ALA A 9 60.40 -25.56 4.76
CA ALA A 9 59.25 -24.66 4.73
C ALA A 9 57.96 -25.48 4.46
N PRO A 10 56.87 -25.27 5.24
CA PRO A 10 55.66 -26.05 5.08
C PRO A 10 55.16 -25.93 3.63
N SER A 11 54.91 -27.07 3.00
CA SER A 11 54.30 -27.15 1.68
C SER A 11 53.03 -26.28 1.66
N LYS A 12 52.94 -25.35 0.71
CA LYS A 12 51.70 -24.57 0.48
C LYS A 12 50.62 -25.40 -0.20
N PHE A 13 50.94 -26.63 -0.60
CA PHE A 13 50.00 -27.56 -1.21
C PHE A 13 49.49 -28.51 -0.12
N VAL A 14 48.18 -28.52 0.04
CA VAL A 14 47.45 -29.45 0.91
C VAL A 14 46.94 -30.59 0.04
N SER A 15 47.11 -31.82 0.49
CA SER A 15 46.58 -32.98 -0.23
C SER A 15 45.06 -33.10 -0.03
N GLN A 16 44.38 -33.72 -1.01
CA GLN A 16 42.94 -33.99 -0.89
C GLN A 16 42.61 -34.82 0.38
N ALA A 17 43.50 -35.73 0.76
CA ALA A 17 43.34 -36.55 1.96
C ALA A 17 43.40 -35.71 3.24
N GLU A 18 44.36 -34.78 3.35
CA GLU A 18 44.46 -33.86 4.50
C GLU A 18 43.23 -32.95 4.61
N LEU A 19 42.67 -32.48 3.49
CA LEU A 19 41.44 -31.68 3.48
C LEU A 19 40.25 -32.49 4.00
N ASN A 20 40.08 -33.73 3.54
CA ASN A 20 39.00 -34.61 3.98
C ASN A 20 39.13 -34.94 5.48
N ASP A 21 40.34 -35.19 5.97
CA ASP A 21 40.56 -35.46 7.39
C ASP A 21 40.37 -34.23 8.27
N ALA A 22 40.74 -33.05 7.79
CA ALA A 22 40.45 -31.79 8.45
C ALA A 22 38.93 -31.51 8.52
N GLN A 23 38.19 -31.79 7.45
CA GLN A 23 36.72 -31.70 7.42
C GLN A 23 36.08 -32.63 8.46
N LYS A 24 36.48 -33.91 8.52
CA LYS A 24 35.96 -34.87 9.51
C LYS A 24 36.25 -34.44 10.96
N ARG A 25 37.43 -33.87 11.24
CA ARG A 25 37.74 -33.35 12.58
C ARG A 25 36.80 -32.21 12.95
N ARG A 26 36.63 -31.26 12.02
CA ARG A 26 35.70 -30.14 12.19
C ARG A 26 34.26 -30.61 12.40
N GLU A 27 33.80 -31.60 11.63
CA GLU A 27 32.46 -32.18 11.78
C GLU A 27 32.27 -32.84 13.15
N LYS A 28 33.26 -33.58 13.65
CA LYS A 28 33.22 -34.17 15.00
C LYS A 28 33.15 -33.12 16.09
N ASP A 29 33.99 -32.08 15.99
CA ASP A 29 34.00 -30.99 16.97
C ASP A 29 32.64 -30.27 17.00
N ILE A 30 32.02 -30.06 15.83
CA ILE A 30 30.66 -29.51 15.72
C ILE A 30 29.64 -30.47 16.35
N GLN A 31 29.68 -31.76 16.00
CA GLN A 31 28.77 -32.77 16.56
C GLN A 31 28.85 -32.81 18.09
N ASP A 32 30.05 -32.80 18.65
CA ASP A 32 30.27 -32.80 20.10
C ASP A 32 29.77 -31.51 20.75
N ALA A 33 30.00 -30.35 20.11
CA ALA A 33 29.51 -29.07 20.61
C ALA A 33 27.97 -29.01 20.64
N TYR A 34 27.32 -29.48 19.59
CA TYR A 34 25.86 -29.53 19.48
C TYR A 34 25.24 -30.59 20.41
N ALA A 35 25.87 -31.75 20.55
CA ALA A 35 25.47 -32.78 21.51
C ALA A 35 25.48 -32.26 22.97
N ARG A 36 26.42 -31.35 23.31
CA ARG A 36 26.43 -30.67 24.62
C ARG A 36 25.27 -29.69 24.80
N ILE A 37 24.85 -29.03 23.73
CA ILE A 37 23.73 -28.07 23.73
C ILE A 37 22.38 -28.80 23.71
N GLY A 38 22.36 -30.09 23.31
CA GLY A 38 21.15 -30.90 23.20
C GLY A 38 20.37 -30.63 21.91
N GLU A 39 20.99 -29.94 20.94
CA GLU A 39 20.41 -29.61 19.65
C GLU A 39 21.12 -30.41 18.55
N ALA A 40 20.41 -30.75 17.48
CA ALA A 40 21.03 -31.47 16.36
C ALA A 40 21.93 -30.51 15.55
N PRO A 41 23.14 -30.93 15.13
CA PRO A 41 23.96 -30.15 14.22
C PRO A 41 23.18 -29.81 12.95
N PRO A 42 23.27 -28.56 12.45
CA PRO A 42 22.65 -28.18 11.19
C PRO A 42 23.20 -29.03 10.06
N GLU A 43 22.32 -29.40 9.11
CA GLU A 43 22.71 -30.18 7.93
C GLU A 43 23.83 -29.44 7.19
N ALA A 44 24.91 -30.16 6.86
CA ALA A 44 26.02 -29.58 6.13
C ALA A 44 25.51 -28.92 4.84
N PRO A 45 26.09 -27.78 4.42
CA PRO A 45 25.69 -27.14 3.18
C PRO A 45 25.84 -28.17 2.05
N LYS A 46 24.71 -28.51 1.43
CA LYS A 46 24.68 -29.45 0.31
C LYS A 46 25.61 -28.91 -0.76
N GLU A 47 26.51 -29.75 -1.26
CA GLU A 47 27.30 -29.42 -2.44
C GLU A 47 26.29 -29.08 -3.55
N GLU A 48 26.16 -27.78 -3.84
CA GLU A 48 25.20 -27.31 -4.82
C GLU A 48 25.52 -28.00 -6.14
N ALA A 49 24.51 -28.64 -6.73
CA ALA A 49 24.65 -29.32 -8.01
C ALA A 49 25.30 -28.35 -9.01
N TYR A 50 26.33 -28.84 -9.72
CA TYR A 50 27.08 -28.03 -10.67
C TYR A 50 26.13 -27.36 -11.66
N ASP A 51 25.93 -26.05 -11.50
CA ASP A 51 25.07 -25.27 -12.37
C ASP A 51 25.84 -24.97 -13.67
N PRO A 52 25.27 -25.25 -14.86
CA PRO A 52 25.91 -24.97 -16.13
C PRO A 52 25.93 -23.48 -16.50
N ARG A 53 25.20 -22.61 -15.79
CA ARG A 53 25.17 -21.16 -16.05
C ARG A 53 26.49 -20.50 -15.69
N PRO A 54 26.96 -19.52 -16.49
CA PRO A 54 28.13 -18.71 -16.16
C PRO A 54 27.97 -18.01 -14.80
N LEU A 55 29.07 -17.80 -14.08
CA LEU A 55 29.07 -17.10 -12.79
C LEU A 55 28.45 -15.69 -12.89
N TYR A 56 28.64 -15.01 -14.03
CA TYR A 56 28.08 -13.69 -14.29
C TYR A 56 26.55 -13.68 -14.22
N GLU A 57 25.88 -14.64 -14.86
CA GLU A 57 24.41 -14.75 -14.84
C GLU A 57 23.89 -14.94 -13.41
N ARG A 58 24.57 -15.80 -12.62
CA ARG A 58 24.18 -16.03 -11.22
C ARG A 58 24.31 -14.78 -10.36
N LEU A 59 25.42 -14.05 -10.51
CA LEU A 59 25.63 -12.79 -9.78
C LEU A 59 24.62 -11.72 -10.20
N GLN A 60 24.28 -11.67 -11.49
CA GLN A 60 23.27 -10.76 -12.00
C GLN A 60 21.87 -11.10 -11.48
N GLU A 61 21.49 -12.37 -11.46
CA GLU A 61 20.23 -12.84 -10.87
C GLU A 61 20.17 -12.54 -9.37
N ALA A 62 21.24 -12.83 -8.61
CA ALA A 62 21.30 -12.53 -7.18
C ALA A 62 21.16 -11.03 -6.89
N LYS A 63 21.80 -10.19 -7.72
CA LYS A 63 21.67 -8.74 -7.65
C LYS A 63 20.24 -8.30 -7.99
N ALA A 64 19.67 -8.82 -9.08
CA ALA A 64 18.30 -8.50 -9.48
C ALA A 64 17.29 -8.88 -8.39
N ILE A 65 17.42 -10.06 -7.79
CA ILE A 65 16.58 -10.50 -6.66
C ILE A 65 16.73 -9.56 -5.46
N GLN A 66 17.95 -9.10 -5.17
CA GLN A 66 18.18 -8.18 -4.06
C GLN A 66 17.58 -6.80 -4.36
N ASP A 67 17.74 -6.30 -5.59
CA ASP A 67 17.19 -5.04 -6.04
C ASP A 67 15.65 -5.10 -6.00
N GLU A 68 15.03 -6.18 -6.49
CA GLU A 68 13.58 -6.43 -6.42
C GLU A 68 13.07 -6.47 -4.97
N LYS A 69 13.77 -7.17 -4.07
CA LYS A 69 13.40 -7.21 -2.64
C LYS A 69 13.46 -5.82 -1.99
N LEU A 70 14.49 -5.04 -2.31
CA LEU A 70 14.60 -3.67 -1.81
C LEU A 70 13.48 -2.81 -2.36
N GLU A 71 13.21 -2.89 -3.68
CA GLU A 71 12.10 -2.20 -4.30
C GLU A 71 10.78 -2.58 -3.65
N GLU A 72 10.49 -3.85 -3.40
CA GLU A 72 9.27 -4.29 -2.71
C GLU A 72 9.15 -3.70 -1.30
N MET A 73 10.23 -3.74 -0.52
CA MET A 73 10.27 -3.16 0.83
C MET A 73 10.03 -1.64 0.83
N PHE A 74 10.59 -0.92 -0.15
CA PHE A 74 10.48 0.55 -0.22
C PHE A 74 9.25 1.04 -1.01
N LYS A 75 8.69 0.23 -1.91
CA LYS A 75 7.55 0.59 -2.78
C LYS A 75 6.31 0.94 -1.97
N LEU A 76 6.04 0.17 -0.92
CA LEU A 76 4.91 0.42 -0.03
C LEU A 76 5.20 1.51 1.01
N ARG A 77 6.48 1.76 1.32
CA ARG A 77 6.89 2.80 2.29
C ARG A 77 6.43 4.20 1.85
N ASN A 78 6.50 4.49 0.56
CA ASN A 78 6.12 5.81 0.04
C ASN A 78 4.60 5.95 -0.18
N GLN A 79 3.85 4.84 -0.24
CA GLN A 79 2.42 4.86 -0.53
C GLN A 79 1.58 5.26 0.69
N PHE A 80 2.03 4.90 1.89
CA PHE A 80 1.34 5.20 3.14
C PHE A 80 2.22 6.08 4.02
N ARG A 81 2.47 7.32 3.57
CA ARG A 81 3.06 8.35 4.41
C ARG A 81 1.99 9.36 4.84
N GLY A 82 2.16 9.93 6.03
CA GLY A 82 1.38 11.09 6.44
C GLY A 82 1.68 12.30 5.55
N LEU A 83 0.72 13.22 5.49
CA LEU A 83 0.99 14.56 4.99
C LEU A 83 1.96 15.24 5.95
N ASP A 84 2.97 15.90 5.41
CA ASP A 84 3.81 16.76 6.25
C ASP A 84 3.09 18.08 6.60
N GLU A 85 3.67 18.86 7.51
CA GLU A 85 3.10 20.14 7.96
C GLU A 85 2.96 21.12 6.79
N SER A 86 3.91 21.12 5.85
CA SER A 86 3.91 22.03 4.69
C SER A 86 2.83 21.66 3.66
N GLU A 87 2.61 20.37 3.42
CA GLU A 87 1.59 19.82 2.54
C GLU A 87 0.20 20.06 3.13
N SER A 88 0.06 19.93 4.44
CA SER A 88 -1.19 20.23 5.15
C SER A 88 -1.54 21.71 5.04
N GLN A 89 -0.57 22.61 5.23
CA GLN A 89 -0.73 24.05 5.02
C GLN A 89 -1.09 24.37 3.56
N PHE A 90 -0.40 23.76 2.59
CA PHE A 90 -0.70 23.95 1.17
C PHE A 90 -2.14 23.56 0.81
N LEU A 91 -2.65 22.45 1.36
CA LEU A 91 -4.04 22.06 1.16
C LEU A 91 -5.02 23.04 1.83
N ALA A 92 -4.70 23.54 3.02
CA ALA A 92 -5.50 24.57 3.70
C ALA A 92 -5.56 25.88 2.90
N ASP A 93 -4.44 26.32 2.33
CA ASP A 93 -4.34 27.51 1.48
C ASP A 93 -5.18 27.35 0.20
N ILE A 94 -5.15 26.17 -0.44
CA ILE A 94 -6.00 25.87 -1.59
C ILE A 94 -7.48 25.95 -1.23
N GLU A 95 -7.87 25.35 -0.10
CA GLU A 95 -9.24 25.39 0.39
C GLU A 95 -9.69 26.83 0.70
N GLU A 96 -8.84 27.61 1.33
CA GLU A 96 -9.10 29.03 1.60
C GLU A 96 -9.25 29.81 0.30
N ALA A 97 -8.33 29.64 -0.66
CA ALA A 97 -8.40 30.30 -1.95
C ALA A 97 -9.67 29.95 -2.74
N ARG A 98 -10.10 28.68 -2.68
CA ARG A 98 -11.37 28.24 -3.28
C ARG A 98 -12.56 28.87 -2.58
N ARG A 99 -12.60 28.85 -1.24
CA ARG A 99 -13.67 29.44 -0.44
C ARG A 99 -13.78 30.95 -0.70
N LYS A 100 -12.65 31.65 -0.79
CA LYS A 100 -12.59 33.08 -1.08
C LYS A 100 -13.15 33.40 -2.46
N ARG A 101 -12.75 32.65 -3.49
CA ARG A 101 -13.30 32.80 -4.85
C ARG A 101 -14.80 32.55 -4.90
N GLU A 102 -15.29 31.52 -4.21
CA GLU A 102 -16.73 31.22 -4.13
C GLU A 102 -17.49 32.32 -3.37
N TRP A 103 -16.91 32.87 -2.30
CA TRP A 103 -17.49 33.98 -1.54
C TRP A 103 -17.55 35.28 -2.34
N GLU A 104 -16.48 35.65 -3.04
CA GLU A 104 -16.43 36.81 -3.94
C GLU A 104 -17.49 36.70 -5.03
N LYS A 105 -17.58 35.54 -5.69
CA LYS A 105 -18.63 35.29 -6.69
C LYS A 105 -20.03 35.43 -6.11
N ARG A 106 -20.28 34.85 -4.93
CA ARG A 106 -21.59 34.97 -4.25
C ARG A 106 -21.92 36.41 -3.88
N ARG A 107 -20.92 37.18 -3.46
CA ARG A 107 -21.05 38.60 -3.13
C ARG A 107 -21.37 39.44 -4.37
N GLU A 108 -20.68 39.19 -5.48
CA GLU A 108 -20.95 39.84 -6.77
C GLU A 108 -22.37 39.52 -7.27
N ASP A 109 -22.77 38.25 -7.24
CA ASP A 109 -24.12 37.81 -7.61
C ASP A 109 -25.19 38.49 -6.75
N ALA A 110 -24.97 38.57 -5.43
CA ALA A 110 -25.90 39.23 -4.51
C ALA A 110 -26.02 40.74 -4.80
N SER A 111 -24.89 41.41 -5.07
CA SER A 111 -24.87 42.83 -5.42
C SER A 111 -25.60 43.10 -6.75
N ALA A 112 -25.37 42.26 -7.77
CA ALA A 112 -26.05 42.37 -9.06
C ALA A 112 -27.58 42.17 -8.93
N LEU A 113 -28.02 41.22 -8.11
CA LEU A 113 -29.44 41.02 -7.80
C LEU A 113 -30.06 42.20 -7.06
N GLU A 114 -29.34 42.80 -6.11
CA GLU A 114 -29.80 43.99 -5.40
C GLU A 114 -29.92 45.20 -6.34
N ALA A 115 -28.93 45.41 -7.21
CA ALA A 115 -28.96 46.47 -8.22
C ALA A 115 -30.13 46.28 -9.19
N PHE A 116 -30.40 45.04 -9.63
CA PHE A 116 -31.56 44.73 -10.46
C PHE A 116 -32.87 45.03 -9.74
N ARG A 117 -33.01 44.63 -8.47
CA ARG A 117 -34.19 44.94 -7.64
C ARG A 117 -34.41 46.45 -7.54
N LYS A 118 -33.37 47.23 -7.26
CA LYS A 118 -33.46 48.71 -7.21
C LYS A 118 -33.89 49.29 -8.56
N ALA A 119 -33.27 48.87 -9.67
CA ALA A 119 -33.59 49.35 -11.01
C ALA A 119 -35.02 49.00 -11.46
N THR A 120 -35.51 47.80 -11.12
CA THR A 120 -36.91 47.42 -11.40
C THR A 120 -37.89 48.25 -10.60
N VAL A 121 -37.64 48.46 -9.30
CA VAL A 121 -38.48 49.32 -8.45
C VAL A 121 -38.54 50.74 -9.03
N THR A 122 -37.40 51.36 -9.34
CA THR A 122 -37.35 52.71 -9.94
C THR A 122 -38.04 52.79 -11.31
N LYS A 123 -38.02 51.71 -12.10
CA LYS A 123 -38.73 51.64 -13.39
C LYS A 123 -40.24 51.48 -13.20
N THR A 124 -40.68 50.83 -12.13
CA THR A 124 -42.10 50.59 -11.82
C THR A 124 -42.74 51.67 -10.94
N THR A 125 -41.96 52.58 -10.35
CA THR A 125 -42.49 53.80 -9.72
C THR A 125 -42.94 54.79 -10.83
N PRO A 126 -44.22 55.19 -10.87
CA PRO A 126 -44.86 55.68 -12.09
C PRO A 126 -44.58 57.16 -12.40
N ALA A 127 -44.06 57.42 -13.59
CA ALA A 127 -44.69 58.36 -14.51
C ALA A 127 -45.30 57.52 -15.65
N ALA A 128 -46.62 57.53 -15.75
CA ALA A 128 -47.43 56.81 -16.75
C ALA A 128 -47.01 57.20 -18.21
N PRO A 129 -47.21 56.35 -19.25
CA PRO A 129 -48.48 55.71 -19.58
C PRO A 129 -48.44 54.20 -19.84
N ALA A 130 -49.64 53.62 -19.76
CA ALA A 130 -49.95 52.24 -20.07
C ALA A 130 -49.53 51.86 -21.50
N VAL A 131 -48.81 50.75 -21.64
CA VAL A 131 -48.67 50.02 -22.90
C VAL A 131 -48.70 48.52 -22.63
N ASP A 132 -49.42 47.84 -23.51
CA ASP A 132 -50.10 46.58 -23.30
C ASP A 132 -49.16 45.38 -23.16
N LYS A 133 -49.49 44.52 -22.21
CA LYS A 133 -48.92 43.18 -22.09
C LYS A 133 -49.56 42.28 -23.14
N SER A 134 -48.98 42.22 -24.33
CA SER A 134 -49.22 41.10 -25.25
C SER A 134 -48.01 40.91 -26.15
N THR A 135 -47.25 39.85 -25.89
CA THR A 135 -46.56 39.00 -26.88
C THR A 135 -45.61 38.08 -26.13
N VAL A 136 -46.11 36.89 -25.79
CA VAL A 136 -45.25 35.74 -25.48
C VAL A 136 -44.82 35.16 -26.82
N PRO A 137 -43.53 35.13 -27.19
CA PRO A 137 -43.11 34.42 -28.40
C PRO A 137 -43.22 32.91 -28.14
N VAL A 138 -44.11 32.26 -28.90
CA VAL A 138 -44.24 30.80 -28.96
C VAL A 138 -42.98 30.24 -29.62
N ILE A 139 -42.22 29.44 -28.86
CA ILE A 139 -41.07 28.69 -29.36
C ILE A 139 -41.59 27.49 -30.19
N PRO A 140 -41.20 27.32 -31.47
CA PRO A 140 -41.58 26.14 -32.22
C PRO A 140 -40.84 24.90 -31.69
N LYS A 141 -41.61 23.87 -31.33
CA LYS A 141 -41.10 22.57 -30.88
C LYS A 141 -40.31 21.90 -32.01
N SER A 142 -38.99 21.84 -31.91
CA SER A 142 -38.15 21.01 -32.78
C SER A 142 -38.24 19.53 -32.38
N LYS A 143 -38.35 18.64 -33.37
CA LYS A 143 -38.38 17.17 -33.24
C LYS A 143 -37.17 16.65 -32.43
N PRO A 144 -37.33 15.60 -31.60
CA PRO A 144 -36.20 15.02 -30.88
C PRO A 144 -35.24 14.33 -31.86
N ARG A 145 -34.02 14.84 -31.92
CA ARG A 145 -32.89 14.21 -32.62
C ARG A 145 -32.47 12.99 -31.80
N ALA A 146 -32.31 11.84 -32.47
CA ALA A 146 -31.96 10.56 -31.86
C ALA A 146 -30.81 10.71 -30.86
N SER A 147 -31.04 10.27 -29.62
CA SER A 147 -30.03 10.33 -28.56
C SER A 147 -28.91 9.35 -28.84
N LEU A 148 -27.70 9.90 -29.01
CA LEU A 148 -26.44 9.18 -29.06
C LEU A 148 -26.28 8.32 -27.79
N ALA A 149 -25.73 7.12 -27.99
CA ALA A 149 -25.55 6.07 -27.00
C ALA A 149 -24.97 6.55 -25.65
N LYS A 150 -25.59 6.06 -24.57
CA LYS A 150 -25.16 6.27 -23.19
C LYS A 150 -23.85 5.50 -22.96
N ARG A 151 -22.71 6.19 -22.95
CA ARG A 151 -21.47 5.62 -22.44
C ARG A 151 -21.62 5.38 -20.94
N LYS A 152 -21.55 4.11 -20.52
CA LYS A 152 -21.38 3.73 -19.11
C LYS A 152 -20.12 4.42 -18.59
N ARG A 153 -20.25 5.14 -17.48
CA ARG A 153 -19.10 5.58 -16.70
C ARG A 153 -18.75 4.44 -15.78
N ASP A 154 -17.63 3.79 -16.04
CA ASP A 154 -17.05 2.84 -15.11
C ASP A 154 -16.45 3.64 -13.95
N ASN A 155 -16.80 3.25 -12.73
CA ASN A 155 -16.40 3.94 -11.51
C ASN A 155 -14.89 3.70 -11.27
N ALA A 156 -14.05 4.60 -11.76
CA ALA A 156 -12.59 4.55 -11.64
C ALA A 156 -12.03 4.71 -10.20
N LEU A 157 -12.88 4.63 -9.18
CA LEU A 157 -12.52 4.81 -7.76
C LEU A 157 -12.95 3.63 -6.88
N GLY A 158 -13.44 2.52 -7.44
CA GLY A 158 -13.66 1.28 -6.66
C GLY A 158 -14.70 1.37 -5.54
N ILE A 159 -15.55 2.42 -5.51
CA ILE A 159 -16.59 2.56 -4.49
C ILE A 159 -17.87 1.86 -4.96
N VAL A 160 -18.10 0.65 -4.45
CA VAL A 160 -19.38 -0.06 -4.57
C VAL A 160 -20.32 0.45 -3.47
N ARG A 161 -21.45 1.05 -3.86
CA ARG A 161 -22.53 1.41 -2.92
C ARG A 161 -23.34 0.15 -2.60
N LYS A 162 -23.36 -0.26 -1.34
CA LYS A 162 -24.18 -1.35 -0.81
C LYS A 162 -25.59 -0.81 -0.50
N THR A 163 -26.60 -1.34 -1.18
CA THR A 163 -28.02 -1.03 -0.93
C THR A 163 -28.58 -1.93 0.18
N PRO A 164 -29.45 -1.43 1.09
CA PRO A 164 -30.04 -2.24 2.16
C PRO A 164 -31.44 -2.79 1.80
N GLY A 165 -31.72 -4.02 2.25
CA GLY A 165 -33.03 -4.71 2.25
C GLY A 165 -33.12 -5.84 1.20
N THR A 166 -33.52 -7.09 1.47
CA THR A 166 -34.35 -7.70 2.53
C THR A 166 -33.96 -9.18 2.78
N PRO A 167 -34.44 -9.84 3.87
CA PRO A 167 -33.96 -11.14 4.34
C PRO A 167 -34.90 -12.31 4.00
N THR A 168 -34.35 -13.45 3.54
CA THR A 168 -34.84 -14.87 3.59
C THR A 168 -34.04 -15.64 2.52
N GLU A 169 -33.49 -16.84 2.67
CA GLU A 169 -33.87 -18.09 3.33
C GLU A 169 -32.61 -18.96 3.56
N LYS A 170 -32.66 -19.89 4.53
CA LYS A 170 -31.65 -20.94 4.75
C LYS A 170 -31.84 -22.08 3.72
N PRO A 171 -30.80 -22.89 3.42
CA PRO A 171 -30.79 -24.24 4.03
C PRO A 171 -29.41 -24.77 4.51
N THR A 172 -29.48 -25.51 5.64
CA THR A 172 -28.89 -26.85 5.92
C THR A 172 -27.37 -27.08 6.10
N LYS A 173 -26.94 -27.21 7.38
CA LYS A 173 -26.20 -28.34 8.07
C LYS A 173 -25.28 -29.26 7.21
N ILE A 174 -24.06 -29.76 7.55
CA ILE A 174 -23.16 -30.10 8.73
C ILE A 174 -21.82 -30.65 8.09
N PRO A 175 -20.68 -31.01 8.75
CA PRO A 175 -20.05 -30.74 10.09
C PRO A 175 -18.71 -29.97 9.94
N LYS A 176 -18.13 -29.21 10.88
CA LYS A 176 -17.63 -29.46 12.26
C LYS A 176 -16.62 -30.61 12.42
N SER A 177 -15.36 -30.35 12.07
CA SER A 177 -14.19 -31.00 12.65
C SER A 177 -13.61 -30.10 13.75
N THR A 178 -13.45 -30.72 14.90
CA THR A 178 -12.76 -30.27 16.10
C THR A 178 -11.25 -30.26 15.85
N GLU A 179 -10.53 -29.23 16.28
CA GLU A 179 -9.17 -29.42 16.78
C GLU A 179 -8.83 -28.34 17.80
N GLU A 180 -8.30 -28.84 18.91
CA GLU A 180 -7.94 -28.17 20.14
C GLU A 180 -6.75 -27.23 19.92
N SER A 181 -6.76 -26.08 20.59
CA SER A 181 -5.53 -25.52 21.14
C SER A 181 -5.85 -24.88 22.49
N GLU A 182 -5.68 -25.70 23.52
CA GLU A 182 -5.34 -25.23 24.86
C GLU A 182 -3.96 -24.56 24.79
N ASN A 183 -3.83 -23.34 25.32
CA ASN A 183 -2.86 -23.02 26.37
C ASN A 183 -2.97 -21.55 26.84
N PRO A 184 -2.48 -21.22 28.05
CA PRO A 184 -3.35 -20.73 29.10
C PRO A 184 -3.05 -19.29 29.53
N THR A 185 -4.03 -18.75 30.24
CA THR A 185 -3.96 -17.58 31.11
C THR A 185 -2.74 -17.64 32.02
N LYS A 186 -1.91 -16.59 32.00
CA LYS A 186 -1.09 -16.22 33.16
C LYS A 186 -1.63 -14.94 33.76
N ASP A 187 -2.37 -15.12 34.84
CA ASP A 187 -2.51 -14.16 35.92
C ASP A 187 -1.12 -13.73 36.39
N ASN A 188 -0.88 -12.41 36.44
CA ASN A 188 0.15 -11.82 37.28
C ASN A 188 -0.56 -10.76 38.13
N LYS A 189 -0.81 -11.14 39.38
CA LYS A 189 -1.15 -10.25 40.50
C LYS A 189 -0.07 -10.42 41.58
N GLU A 190 0.13 -9.34 42.33
CA GLU A 190 1.15 -9.06 43.37
C GLU A 190 2.47 -8.51 42.82
N ALA A 191 2.92 -7.31 43.19
CA ALA A 191 2.91 -6.72 44.53
C ALA A 191 2.30 -5.30 44.63
N PRO A 192 1.81 -4.90 45.82
CA PRO A 192 1.72 -3.50 46.24
C PRO A 192 3.04 -3.02 46.85
N ASP A 193 3.57 -1.89 46.38
CA ASP A 193 4.55 -1.10 47.12
C ASP A 193 4.27 0.40 46.90
N SER A 194 4.34 1.16 48.00
CA SER A 194 4.05 2.59 48.22
C SER A 194 2.58 3.05 48.31
#